data_AF-W6TIG5-F1
#
_entry.id   AF-W6TIG5-F1
#
_cell.length_a   1.000
_cell.length_b   1.000
_cell.length_c   1.000
_cell.angle_alpha   90.00
_cell.angle_beta   90.00
_cell.angle_gamma   90.00
#
_symmetry.space_group_name_H-M   'P 1'
#
loop_
_entity.id
_entity.type
_entity.pdbx_description
1 polymer ?
#
loop_
_entity_poly.entity_id
_entity_poly.type
_entity_poly.pdbx_seq_one_letter_code
_entity_poly.pdbx_strand_id
1 'polypeptide(L)'
;MWNFDYVGQNFDKYFGIDSDSYVYVAYLFKKIGYDEKFREYMHKAINSNNNIASQFAGVKLLEYYNSRREYYEAELVGRKLYNKYNDNKFIILGYFKSLYWQKKNNEALLVLNKLEKMDFMQAQENENLLFKAVLYFNISDINTSLIYFKKLFENLPAEYLHVRAHDYLVLEGKDNLLNSTFFKSC
;
A
#
# COMPACT_ATOMS: atom_id res chain seq x y z
N MET A 1 27.39 9.07 -10.08
CA MET A 1 26.33 9.15 -11.11
C MET A 1 26.84 8.50 -12.38
N TRP A 2 26.19 7.44 -12.86
CA TRP A 2 26.43 6.95 -14.22
C TRP A 2 25.66 7.87 -15.17
N ASN A 3 26.37 8.69 -15.94
CA ASN A 3 25.77 9.41 -17.07
C ASN A 3 25.52 8.38 -18.17
N PHE A 4 24.27 7.94 -18.31
CA PHE A 4 23.81 7.10 -19.43
C PHE A 4 23.69 7.91 -20.73
N ASP A 5 24.58 8.89 -20.91
CA ASP A 5 24.73 9.68 -22.12
C ASP A 5 25.65 8.89 -23.05
N TYR A 6 25.09 7.89 -23.74
CA TYR A 6 25.84 7.12 -24.72
C TYR A 6 26.02 7.99 -25.96
N VAL A 7 27.21 8.57 -26.11
CA VAL A 7 27.63 9.31 -27.31
C VAL A 7 26.72 10.53 -27.58
N GLY A 8 26.29 11.23 -26.53
CA GLY A 8 25.43 12.41 -26.64
C GLY A 8 24.03 12.15 -27.20
N GLN A 9 23.58 10.88 -27.16
CA GLN A 9 22.22 10.49 -27.53
C GLN A 9 21.42 10.10 -26.27
N ASN A 10 20.15 10.49 -26.26
CA ASN A 10 19.21 10.02 -25.25
C ASN A 10 19.19 8.47 -25.24
N PHE A 11 19.44 7.88 -24.06
CA PHE A 11 19.47 6.43 -23.85
C PHE A 11 18.26 5.70 -24.46
N ASP A 12 17.05 6.25 -24.29
CA ASP A 12 15.83 5.65 -24.85
C ASP A 12 15.89 5.60 -26.38
N LYS A 13 16.36 6.69 -26.99
CA LYS A 13 16.50 6.78 -28.45
C LYS A 13 17.57 5.82 -28.97
N TYR A 14 18.71 5.73 -28.28
CA TYR A 14 19.82 4.87 -28.69
C TYR A 14 19.42 3.39 -28.68
N PHE A 15 18.68 2.95 -27.67
CA PHE A 15 18.23 1.56 -27.53
C PHE A 15 16.83 1.29 -28.11
N GLY A 16 16.20 2.28 -28.76
CA GLY A 16 14.85 2.13 -29.31
C GLY A 16 13.78 1.81 -28.26
N ILE A 17 13.93 2.33 -27.04
CA ILE A 17 12.99 2.11 -25.95
C ILE A 17 11.79 3.04 -26.12
N ASP A 18 10.60 2.46 -26.12
CA ASP A 18 9.33 3.17 -26.20
C ASP A 18 8.46 2.98 -24.94
N SER A 19 7.28 3.61 -24.96
CA SER A 19 6.35 3.58 -23.82
C SER A 19 5.87 2.19 -23.43
N ASP A 20 5.81 1.27 -24.38
CA ASP A 20 5.36 -0.10 -24.14
C ASP A 20 6.46 -0.93 -23.47
N SER A 21 7.72 -0.53 -23.65
CA SER A 21 8.89 -1.21 -23.11
C SER A 21 9.34 -0.68 -21.73
N TYR A 22 8.86 0.47 -21.27
CA TYR A 22 9.35 1.11 -20.03
C TYR A 22 9.26 0.23 -18.78
N VAL A 23 8.17 -0.53 -18.61
CA VAL A 23 8.03 -1.44 -17.45
C VAL A 23 9.11 -2.52 -17.47
N TYR A 24 9.35 -3.13 -18.63
CA TYR A 24 10.37 -4.15 -18.79
C TYR A 24 11.78 -3.59 -18.49
N VAL A 25 12.10 -2.43 -19.07
CA VAL A 25 13.37 -1.75 -18.84
C VAL A 25 13.55 -1.37 -17.37
N ALA A 26 12.50 -0.90 -16.69
CA ALA A 26 12.55 -0.63 -15.26
C ALA A 26 12.98 -1.87 -14.45
N TYR A 27 12.42 -3.03 -14.78
CA TYR A 27 12.80 -4.29 -14.11
C TYR A 27 14.23 -4.75 -14.43
N LEU A 28 14.74 -4.48 -15.64
CA LEU A 28 16.16 -4.69 -15.94
C LEU A 28 17.02 -3.86 -14.99
N PHE A 29 16.76 -2.56 -14.87
CA PHE A 29 17.48 -1.68 -13.95
C PHE A 29 17.40 -2.16 -12.49
N LYS A 30 16.21 -2.59 -12.05
CA LYS A 30 16.04 -3.16 -10.71
C LYS A 30 16.92 -4.40 -10.50
N LYS A 31 16.96 -5.31 -11.48
CA LYS A 31 17.75 -6.56 -11.41
C LYS A 31 19.25 -6.30 -11.30
N ILE A 32 19.74 -5.23 -11.94
CA ILE A 32 21.16 -4.83 -11.87
C ILE A 32 21.47 -3.85 -10.72
N GLY A 33 20.51 -3.60 -9.81
CA GLY A 33 20.72 -2.78 -8.62
C GLY A 33 20.60 -1.26 -8.81
N TYR A 34 20.11 -0.80 -9.96
CA TYR A 34 19.92 0.62 -10.26
C TYR A 34 18.50 1.08 -9.88
N ASP A 35 18.25 1.17 -8.59
CA ASP A 35 16.93 1.51 -8.03
C ASP A 35 16.40 2.88 -8.49
N GLU A 36 17.27 3.88 -8.64
CA GLU A 36 16.89 5.20 -9.17
C GLU A 36 16.32 5.10 -10.59
N LYS A 37 16.94 4.28 -11.44
CA LYS A 37 16.48 4.05 -12.81
C LYS A 37 15.23 3.19 -12.86
N PHE A 38 15.08 2.22 -11.97
CA PHE A 38 13.80 1.52 -11.82
C PHE A 38 12.65 2.50 -11.57
N ARG A 39 12.81 3.42 -10.60
CA ARG A 39 11.78 4.42 -10.30
C ARG A 39 11.54 5.36 -11.48
N GLU A 40 12.60 5.86 -12.12
CA GLU A 40 12.51 6.73 -13.28
C GLU A 40 11.66 6.10 -14.39
N TYR A 41 11.94 4.85 -14.77
CA TYR A 41 11.23 4.17 -15.85
C TYR A 41 9.80 3.78 -15.46
N MET A 42 9.54 3.44 -14.19
CA MET A 42 8.16 3.27 -13.72
C MET A 42 7.37 4.58 -13.81
N HIS A 43 7.97 5.72 -13.47
CA HIS A 43 7.33 7.03 -13.67
C HIS A 43 7.11 7.35 -15.14
N LYS A 44 8.07 7.04 -16.04
CA LYS A 44 7.86 7.17 -17.49
C LYS A 44 6.68 6.32 -17.97
N ALA A 45 6.56 5.08 -17.51
CA ALA A 45 5.43 4.19 -17.84
C ALA A 45 4.08 4.73 -17.34
N ILE A 46 4.03 5.30 -16.12
CA ILE A 46 2.81 5.89 -15.56
C ILE A 46 2.35 7.13 -16.37
N ASN A 47 3.30 7.90 -16.88
CA ASN A 47 3.06 9.16 -17.57
C ASN A 47 2.87 9.00 -19.09
N SER A 48 3.23 7.86 -19.69
CA SER A 48 3.17 7.67 -21.13
C SER A 48 1.73 7.49 -21.63
N ASN A 49 0.99 6.54 -21.05
CA ASN A 49 -0.30 6.10 -21.56
C ASN A 49 -1.37 5.97 -20.46
N ASN A 50 -2.59 5.57 -20.85
CA ASN A 50 -3.67 5.22 -19.94
C ASN A 50 -4.04 3.74 -20.02
N ASN A 51 -3.04 2.86 -20.09
CA ASN A 51 -3.22 1.43 -20.35
C ASN A 51 -2.91 0.56 -19.13
N ILE A 52 -3.09 -0.75 -19.27
CA ILE A 52 -2.80 -1.75 -18.22
C ILE A 52 -1.33 -1.69 -17.78
N ALA A 53 -0.39 -1.47 -18.69
CA ALA A 53 1.03 -1.33 -18.35
C ALA A 53 1.30 -0.12 -17.43
N SER A 54 0.61 1.00 -17.67
CA SER A 54 0.69 2.21 -16.84
C SER A 54 0.13 1.96 -15.44
N GLN A 55 -0.99 1.25 -15.34
CA GLN A 55 -1.59 0.86 -14.06
C GLN A 55 -0.69 -0.11 -13.29
N PHE A 56 -0.14 -1.12 -13.99
CA PHE A 56 0.80 -2.08 -13.41
C PHE A 56 2.06 -1.39 -12.88
N ALA A 57 2.65 -0.48 -13.66
CA ALA A 57 3.77 0.35 -13.20
C ALA A 57 3.42 1.12 -11.92
N GLY A 58 2.22 1.71 -11.88
CA GLY A 58 1.68 2.39 -10.71
C GLY A 58 1.59 1.49 -9.47
N VAL A 59 1.00 0.30 -9.60
CA VAL A 59 0.90 -0.68 -8.51
C VAL A 59 2.30 -1.06 -8.01
N LYS A 60 3.24 -1.36 -8.92
CA LYS A 60 4.59 -1.79 -8.54
C LYS A 60 5.43 -0.70 -7.91
N LEU A 61 5.22 0.54 -8.34
CA LEU A 61 5.88 1.69 -7.72
C LEU A 61 5.32 1.99 -6.32
N LEU A 62 4.00 1.85 -6.13
CA LEU A 62 3.37 1.95 -4.80
C LEU A 62 3.84 0.86 -3.84
N GLU A 63 3.92 -0.39 -4.30
CA GLU A 63 4.48 -1.50 -3.53
C GLU A 63 5.94 -1.22 -3.12
N TYR A 64 6.75 -0.74 -4.08
CA TYR A 64 8.15 -0.39 -3.84
C TYR A 64 8.29 0.64 -2.72
N TYR A 65 7.64 1.80 -2.85
CA TYR A 65 7.76 2.88 -1.86
C TYR A 65 7.23 2.47 -0.49
N ASN A 66 6.06 1.81 -0.42
CA ASN A 66 5.51 1.33 0.85
C ASN A 66 6.43 0.31 1.55
N SER A 67 7.05 -0.60 0.80
CA SER A 67 7.96 -1.62 1.38
C SER A 67 9.23 -1.01 1.98
N ARG A 68 9.67 0.13 1.45
CA ARG A 68 10.84 0.88 1.90
C ARG A 68 10.52 1.94 2.95
N ARG A 69 9.25 2.05 3.36
CA ARG A 69 8.75 3.09 4.28
C ARG A 69 8.88 4.52 3.73
N GLU A 70 8.99 4.65 2.41
CA GLU A 70 8.98 5.91 1.66
C GLU A 70 7.51 6.33 1.44
N TYR A 71 6.77 6.51 2.54
CA TYR A 71 5.31 6.62 2.49
C TYR A 71 4.82 7.93 1.86
N TYR A 72 5.59 9.00 1.98
CA TYR A 72 5.25 10.29 1.37
C TYR A 72 5.30 10.20 -0.16
N GLU A 73 6.33 9.57 -0.71
CA GLU A 73 6.49 9.29 -2.13
C GLU A 73 5.38 8.36 -2.63
N ALA A 74 5.05 7.32 -1.85
CA ALA A 74 3.92 6.44 -2.14
C ALA A 74 2.59 7.22 -2.18
N GLU A 75 2.38 8.17 -1.27
CA GLU A 75 1.17 8.99 -1.25
C GLU A 75 1.08 9.92 -2.47
N LEU A 76 2.15 10.61 -2.85
CA LEU A 76 2.15 11.51 -4.00
C LEU A 76 1.77 10.77 -5.28
N VAL A 77 2.37 9.60 -5.51
CA VAL A 77 2.04 8.73 -6.64
C VAL A 77 0.62 8.17 -6.50
N GLY A 78 0.29 7.69 -5.30
CA GLY A 78 -0.98 7.06 -5.00
C GLY A 78 -2.16 8.00 -5.19
N ARG A 79 -2.06 9.25 -4.75
CA ARG A 79 -3.08 10.29 -4.93
C ARG A 79 -3.32 10.59 -6.42
N LYS A 80 -2.25 10.74 -7.20
CA LYS A 80 -2.35 10.96 -8.66
C LYS A 80 -3.03 9.77 -9.35
N LEU A 81 -2.62 8.54 -9.02
CA LEU A 81 -3.15 7.33 -9.62
C LEU A 81 -4.58 7.04 -9.15
N TYR A 82 -4.91 7.28 -7.88
CA TYR A 82 -6.25 7.12 -7.31
C TYR A 82 -7.29 7.98 -8.05
N ASN A 83 -6.93 9.20 -8.41
CA ASN A 83 -7.78 10.10 -9.19
C ASN A 83 -7.93 9.63 -10.65
N LYS A 84 -6.90 9.01 -11.22
CA LYS A 84 -6.88 8.55 -12.62
C LYS A 84 -7.53 7.17 -12.81
N TYR A 85 -7.39 6.28 -11.82
CA TYR A 85 -7.76 4.85 -11.85
C TYR A 85 -8.60 4.51 -10.61
N ASN A 86 -9.76 5.13 -10.50
CA ASN A 86 -10.57 5.11 -9.29
C ASN A 86 -11.30 3.77 -9.03
N ASP A 87 -11.15 2.81 -9.94
CA ASP A 87 -11.70 1.45 -9.94
C ASP A 87 -10.61 0.37 -9.76
N ASN A 88 -9.33 0.72 -9.91
CA ASN A 88 -8.24 -0.23 -9.72
C ASN A 88 -7.96 -0.47 -8.23
N LYS A 89 -8.48 -1.58 -7.71
CA LYS A 89 -8.38 -1.97 -6.30
C LYS A 89 -6.94 -2.04 -5.76
N PHE A 90 -5.96 -2.41 -6.59
CA PHE A 90 -4.56 -2.52 -6.14
C PHE A 90 -3.87 -1.16 -6.02
N ILE A 91 -4.19 -0.22 -6.92
CA ILE A 91 -3.74 1.17 -6.80
C ILE A 91 -4.33 1.79 -5.53
N ILE A 92 -5.62 1.60 -5.31
CA ILE A 92 -6.33 2.13 -4.14
C ILE A 92 -5.76 1.54 -2.85
N LEU A 93 -5.45 0.23 -2.84
CA LEU A 93 -4.82 -0.44 -1.69
C LEU A 93 -3.42 0.12 -1.40
N GLY A 94 -2.60 0.32 -2.44
CA GLY A 94 -1.27 0.92 -2.28
C GLY A 94 -1.33 2.36 -1.75
N TYR A 95 -2.29 3.15 -2.25
CA TYR A 95 -2.55 4.50 -1.74
C TYR A 95 -3.03 4.48 -0.29
N PHE A 96 -4.00 3.62 0.04
CA PHE A 96 -4.46 3.43 1.41
C PHE A 96 -3.31 3.12 2.37
N LYS A 97 -2.43 2.17 2.03
CA LYS A 97 -1.29 1.79 2.87
C LYS A 97 -0.36 2.98 3.12
N SER A 98 -0.13 3.83 2.11
CA SER A 98 0.68 5.05 2.28
C SER A 98 0.09 6.04 3.29
N LEU A 99 -1.24 6.20 3.31
CA LEU A 99 -1.94 7.06 4.26
C LEU A 99 -1.94 6.46 5.67
N TYR A 100 -2.24 5.16 5.76
CA TYR A 100 -2.29 4.41 7.01
C TYR A 100 -0.97 4.50 7.78
N TRP A 101 0.15 4.24 7.12
CA TRP A 101 1.46 4.26 7.77
C TRP A 101 1.92 5.66 8.19
N GLN A 102 1.43 6.71 7.52
CA GLN A 102 1.64 8.10 7.92
C GLN A 102 0.68 8.58 9.02
N LYS A 103 -0.17 7.69 9.56
CA LYS A 103 -1.20 8.03 10.55
C LYS A 103 -2.19 9.10 10.07
N LYS A 104 -2.43 9.19 8.75
CA LYS A 104 -3.46 10.07 8.16
C LYS A 104 -4.84 9.42 8.29
N ASN A 105 -5.28 9.19 9.53
CA ASN A 105 -6.34 8.24 9.86
C ASN A 105 -7.69 8.56 9.18
N ASN A 106 -8.09 9.83 9.15
CA ASN A 106 -9.36 10.23 8.51
C ASN A 106 -9.36 9.94 7.01
N GLU A 107 -8.30 10.33 6.30
CA GLU A 107 -8.16 10.05 4.86
C GLU A 107 -8.05 8.54 4.60
N ALA A 108 -7.26 7.83 5.40
CA ALA A 108 -7.11 6.38 5.28
C ALA A 108 -8.43 5.64 5.47
N LEU A 109 -9.26 6.07 6.44
CA LEU A 109 -10.58 5.47 6.69
C LEU A 109 -11.55 5.67 5.53
N LEU A 110 -11.55 6.87 4.92
CA LEU A 110 -12.34 7.14 3.72
C LEU A 110 -11.95 6.22 2.55
N VAL A 111 -10.65 6.02 2.33
CA VAL A 111 -10.15 5.13 1.28
C VAL A 111 -10.46 3.66 1.60
N LEU A 112 -10.32 3.23 2.85
CA LEU A 112 -10.61 1.86 3.28
C LEU A 112 -12.09 1.50 3.10
N ASN A 113 -13.02 2.40 3.44
CA ASN A 113 -14.45 2.21 3.22
C ASN A 113 -14.82 2.04 1.74
N LYS A 114 -14.00 2.57 0.83
CA LYS A 114 -14.14 2.32 -0.61
C LYS A 114 -13.55 0.95 -0.98
N LEU A 115 -12.38 0.59 -0.45
CA LEU A 115 -11.73 -0.70 -0.71
C LEU A 115 -12.60 -1.90 -0.34
N GLU A 116 -13.35 -1.82 0.75
CA GLU A 116 -14.23 -2.91 1.19
C GLU A 116 -15.40 -3.20 0.25
N LYS A 117 -15.75 -2.25 -0.63
CA LYS A 117 -16.77 -2.46 -1.66
C LYS A 117 -16.19 -3.14 -2.90
N MET A 118 -14.90 -3.45 -2.89
CA MET A 118 -14.18 -4.10 -3.98
C MET A 118 -13.89 -5.55 -3.61
N ASP A 119 -13.99 -6.42 -4.60
CA ASP A 119 -13.71 -7.85 -4.42
C ASP A 119 -12.22 -8.08 -4.12
N PHE A 120 -11.91 -8.67 -2.97
CA PHE A 120 -10.55 -9.04 -2.57
C PHE A 120 -10.50 -10.49 -2.14
N MET A 121 -9.29 -11.08 -2.15
CA MET A 121 -9.10 -12.37 -1.51
C MET A 121 -9.35 -12.23 0.00
N GLN A 122 -9.92 -13.28 0.60
CA GLN A 122 -10.25 -13.33 2.03
C GLN A 122 -9.10 -12.87 2.94
N ALA A 123 -7.85 -13.18 2.58
CA ALA A 123 -6.68 -12.71 3.34
C ALA A 123 -6.61 -11.17 3.46
N GLN A 124 -6.89 -10.43 2.39
CA GLN A 124 -6.90 -8.97 2.41
C GLN A 124 -8.15 -8.42 3.09
N GLU A 125 -9.30 -9.09 2.97
CA GLU A 125 -10.53 -8.72 3.70
C GLU A 125 -10.34 -8.86 5.22
N ASN A 126 -9.64 -9.90 5.65
CA ASN A 126 -9.26 -10.12 7.05
C ASN A 126 -8.28 -9.02 7.54
N GLU A 127 -7.30 -8.62 6.72
CA GLU A 127 -6.44 -7.48 7.05
C GLU A 127 -7.24 -6.18 7.23
N ASN A 128 -8.29 -5.97 6.42
CA ASN A 128 -9.13 -4.77 6.49
C ASN A 128 -9.84 -4.64 7.85
N LEU A 129 -10.19 -5.75 8.51
CA LEU A 129 -10.74 -5.72 9.87
C LEU A 129 -9.76 -5.11 10.87
N LEU A 130 -8.49 -5.53 10.82
CA LEU A 130 -7.45 -4.96 11.67
C LEU A 130 -7.23 -3.48 11.36
N PHE A 131 -7.15 -3.11 10.08
CA PHE A 131 -6.98 -1.72 9.68
C PHE A 131 -8.11 -0.83 10.21
N LYS A 132 -9.36 -1.29 10.12
CA LYS A 132 -10.49 -0.56 10.69
C LYS A 132 -10.40 -0.42 12.20
N ALA A 133 -10.11 -1.51 12.90
CA ALA A 133 -9.99 -1.50 14.34
C ALA A 133 -8.98 -0.44 14.80
N VAL A 134 -7.80 -0.41 14.16
CA VAL A 134 -6.74 0.58 14.42
C VAL A 134 -7.13 2.00 14.02
N LEU A 135 -7.74 2.18 12.85
CA LEU A 135 -8.11 3.52 12.38
C LEU A 135 -9.18 4.18 13.25
N TYR A 136 -10.23 3.43 13.61
CA TYR A 136 -11.26 3.93 14.53
C TYR A 136 -10.68 4.22 15.91
N PHE A 137 -9.74 3.39 16.37
CA PHE A 137 -9.02 3.64 17.62
C PHE A 137 -8.27 4.97 17.58
N ASN A 138 -7.49 5.20 16.52
CA ASN A 138 -6.65 6.39 16.38
C ASN A 138 -7.45 7.69 16.26
N ILE A 139 -8.71 7.64 15.80
CA ILE A 139 -9.61 8.79 15.77
C ILE A 139 -10.49 8.89 17.03
N SER A 140 -10.15 8.14 18.09
CA SER A 140 -10.86 8.10 19.38
C SER A 140 -12.30 7.57 19.32
N ASP A 141 -12.69 6.86 18.26
CA ASP A 141 -13.94 6.10 18.21
C ASP A 141 -13.71 4.68 18.74
N ILE A 142 -13.54 4.60 20.06
CA ILE A 142 -13.19 3.37 20.76
C ILE A 142 -14.29 2.31 20.63
N ASN A 143 -15.56 2.70 20.65
CA ASN A 143 -16.67 1.75 20.54
C ASN A 143 -16.67 1.04 19.18
N THR A 144 -16.53 1.80 18.09
CA THR A 144 -16.44 1.21 16.75
C THR A 144 -15.17 0.37 16.59
N SER A 145 -14.05 0.85 17.13
CA SER A 145 -12.79 0.09 17.15
C SER A 145 -12.97 -1.30 17.80
N LEU A 146 -13.59 -1.36 18.98
CA LEU A 146 -13.82 -2.60 19.71
C LEU A 146 -14.73 -3.57 18.96
N ILE A 147 -15.71 -3.09 18.19
CA ILE A 147 -16.53 -3.94 17.32
C ILE A 147 -15.65 -4.68 16.30
N TYR A 148 -14.67 -3.99 15.69
CA TYR A 148 -13.79 -4.60 14.70
C TYR A 148 -12.72 -5.51 15.33
N PHE A 149 -12.15 -5.12 16.47
CA PHE A 149 -11.29 -6.02 17.24
C PHE A 149 -12.03 -7.29 17.64
N LYS A 150 -13.26 -7.19 18.14
CA LYS A 150 -14.10 -8.35 18.47
C LYS A 150 -14.34 -9.24 17.26
N LYS A 151 -14.69 -8.67 16.10
CA LYS A 151 -14.86 -9.44 14.85
C LYS A 151 -13.60 -10.18 14.44
N LEU A 152 -12.43 -9.55 14.55
CA LEU A 152 -11.14 -10.20 14.29
C LEU A 152 -10.91 -11.34 15.28
N PHE A 153 -11.13 -11.04 16.56
CA PHE A 153 -11.10 -11.92 17.73
C PHE A 153 -11.87 -13.24 17.59
N GLU A 154 -13.15 -13.10 17.25
CA GLU A 154 -14.13 -14.18 17.41
C GLU A 154 -14.41 -14.92 16.10
N ASN A 155 -14.26 -14.24 14.96
CA ASN A 155 -14.72 -14.78 13.67
C ASN A 155 -13.59 -15.29 12.78
N LEU A 156 -12.33 -15.00 13.10
CA LEU A 156 -11.18 -15.46 12.33
C LEU A 156 -10.41 -16.54 13.08
N PRO A 157 -9.78 -17.50 12.37
CA PRO A 157 -8.87 -18.44 12.99
C PRO A 157 -7.67 -17.69 13.58
N ALA A 158 -7.22 -18.14 14.77
CA ALA A 158 -6.08 -17.55 15.47
C ALA A 158 -4.79 -17.70 14.62
N GLU A 159 -4.33 -16.58 14.08
CA GLU A 159 -3.18 -16.49 13.17
C GLU A 159 -2.41 -15.17 13.39
N TYR A 160 -1.50 -14.83 12.47
CA TYR A 160 -0.64 -13.65 12.53
C TYR A 160 -1.39 -12.31 12.77
N LEU A 161 -2.65 -12.20 12.33
CA LEU A 161 -3.46 -10.99 12.56
C LEU A 161 -3.80 -10.77 14.04
N HIS A 162 -3.97 -11.85 14.80
CA HIS A 162 -4.28 -11.77 16.23
C HIS A 162 -3.06 -11.26 17.00
N VAL A 163 -1.87 -11.75 16.65
CA VAL A 163 -0.59 -11.28 17.18
C VAL A 163 -0.42 -9.78 16.91
N ARG A 164 -0.63 -9.34 15.66
CA ARG A 164 -0.54 -7.92 15.29
C ARG A 164 -1.56 -7.05 16.02
N ALA A 165 -2.79 -7.52 16.19
CA ALA A 165 -3.83 -6.81 16.93
C ALA A 165 -3.46 -6.65 18.42
N HIS A 166 -2.95 -7.72 19.02
CA HIS A 166 -2.46 -7.72 20.39
C HIS A 166 -1.28 -6.76 20.59
N ASP A 167 -0.24 -6.87 19.76
CA ASP A 167 0.95 -6.03 19.84
C ASP A 167 0.61 -4.55 19.72
N TYR A 168 -0.34 -4.22 18.84
CA TYR A 168 -0.85 -2.85 18.71
C TYR A 168 -1.45 -2.33 20.03
N LEU A 169 -2.31 -3.11 20.68
CA LEU A 169 -2.96 -2.70 21.93
C LEU A 169 -1.98 -2.56 23.10
N VAL A 170 -0.97 -3.44 23.16
CA VAL A 170 0.11 -3.35 24.14
C VAL A 170 0.93 -2.08 23.92
N LEU A 171 1.33 -1.79 22.68
CA LEU A 171 2.11 -0.59 22.35
C LEU A 171 1.36 0.71 22.66
N GLU A 172 0.04 0.73 22.50
CA GLU A 172 -0.79 1.88 22.84
C GLU A 172 -1.11 1.97 24.35
N GLY A 173 -0.60 1.05 25.19
CA GLY A 173 -0.81 1.03 26.64
C GLY A 173 -2.27 0.74 27.03
N LYS A 174 -2.98 -0.03 26.20
CA LYS A 174 -4.44 -0.21 26.24
C LYS A 174 -4.83 -1.68 26.13
N ASP A 175 -3.92 -2.57 26.52
CA ASP A 175 -4.15 -4.01 26.73
C ASP A 175 -5.38 -4.29 27.61
N ASN A 176 -5.62 -3.45 28.62
CA ASN A 176 -6.76 -3.53 29.52
C ASN A 176 -8.14 -3.30 28.86
N LEU A 177 -8.20 -2.83 27.60
CA LEU A 177 -9.46 -2.71 26.87
C LEU A 177 -9.97 -4.05 26.35
N LEU A 178 -9.11 -5.06 26.25
CA LEU A 178 -9.53 -6.43 26.03
C LEU A 178 -9.75 -7.08 27.40
N ASN A 179 -10.92 -7.72 27.56
CA ASN A 179 -11.31 -8.31 28.83
C ASN A 179 -10.27 -9.34 29.30
N SER A 180 -9.99 -9.44 30.61
CA SER A 180 -8.99 -10.38 31.15
C SER A 180 -9.26 -11.86 30.80
N THR A 181 -10.50 -12.21 30.46
CA THR A 181 -10.91 -13.51 29.93
C THR A 181 -10.40 -13.80 28.52
N PHE A 182 -10.10 -12.76 27.74
CA PHE A 182 -9.55 -12.86 26.39
C PHE A 182 -8.14 -13.45 26.38
N PHE A 183 -7.34 -13.17 27.43
CA PHE A 183 -5.97 -13.68 27.58
C PHE A 183 -5.89 -15.13 28.10
N LYS A 184 -7.01 -15.73 28.52
CA LYS A 184 -7.04 -17.12 29.05
C LYS A 184 -7.30 -18.19 27.99
N SER A 185 -7.51 -17.79 26.74
CA SER A 185 -7.82 -18.68 25.60
C SER A 185 -6.74 -18.71 24.51
N CYS A 186 -5.56 -18.15 24.77
CA CYS A 186 -4.37 -18.32 23.94
C CYS A 186 -3.38 -19.27 24.61
#